data_AF-A0A944YDR4-F1
#
_entry.id   AF-A0A944YDR4-F1
#
_cell.length_a   1.000
_cell.length_b   1.000
_cell.length_c   1.000
_cell.angle_alpha   90.00
_cell.angle_beta   90.00
_cell.angle_gamma   90.00
#
_symmetry.space_group_name_H-M   'P 1'
#
loop_
_entity.id
_entity.type
_entity.pdbx_description
1 polymer ?
#
loop_
_entity_poly.entity_id
_entity_poly.type
_entity_poly.pdbx_seq_one_letter_code
_entity_poly.pdbx_strand_id
1 'polypeptide(L)'
;MPPASKIKVAFYCFFPGGGIGQYTHELLSQLMCLESLSVSLYCPPNFEWLDKAKYETHPVLFQISSSKPLIRKMKFLMGQWINPNRFLHHAVKSKAHIVHFSNFNHLTYPAWKNLALRNGHLKQVCTAHDVKRAVKILNRKWETKQLRQFYKDCRLIFVHSESQKKELKAFAG
;
A
#
# COMPACT_ATOMS: atom_id res chain seq x y z
N MET A 1 -23.66 22.85 13.75
CA MET A 1 -22.42 22.80 12.93
C MET A 1 -22.57 21.65 11.95
N PRO A 2 -22.31 21.83 10.64
CA PRO A 2 -22.22 20.68 9.74
C PRO A 2 -21.12 19.74 10.23
N PRO A 3 -21.26 18.41 10.11
CA PRO A 3 -20.20 17.49 10.49
C PRO A 3 -18.94 17.82 9.69
N ALA A 4 -17.80 17.93 10.37
CA ALA A 4 -16.51 18.10 9.70
C ALA A 4 -16.38 17.02 8.61
N SER A 5 -16.03 17.42 7.39
CA SER A 5 -15.90 16.48 6.28
C SER A 5 -14.95 15.34 6.65
N LYS A 6 -15.41 14.09 6.53
CA LYS A 6 -14.62 12.91 6.90
C LYS A 6 -13.27 12.88 6.19
N ILE A 7 -12.24 12.41 6.88
CA ILE A 7 -10.93 12.19 6.28
C ILE A 7 -10.99 10.94 5.41
N LYS A 8 -10.84 11.12 4.10
CA LYS A 8 -10.74 10.04 3.11
C LYS A 8 -9.35 9.39 3.10
N VAL A 9 -9.30 8.09 3.35
CA VAL A 9 -8.08 7.27 3.35
C VAL A 9 -8.22 6.18 2.29
N ALA A 10 -7.32 6.19 1.31
CA ALA A 10 -7.25 5.19 0.25
C ALA A 10 -6.15 4.18 0.59
N PHE A 11 -6.53 2.93 0.84
CA PHE A 11 -5.60 1.84 1.12
C PHE A 11 -5.19 1.13 -0.15
N TYR A 12 -3.91 0.78 -0.24
CA TYR A 12 -3.35 0.00 -1.32
C TYR A 12 -2.93 -1.38 -0.82
N CYS A 13 -3.45 -2.43 -1.46
CA CYS A 13 -3.09 -3.81 -1.15
C CYS A 13 -2.76 -4.59 -2.44
N PHE A 14 -1.47 -4.75 -2.71
CA PHE A 14 -0.89 -5.49 -3.85
C PHE A 14 -0.99 -7.01 -3.71
N PHE A 15 -0.76 -7.53 -2.50
CA PHE A 15 -0.83 -8.96 -2.24
C PHE A 15 -2.25 -9.33 -1.79
N PRO A 16 -3.00 -10.11 -2.60
CA PRO A 16 -4.42 -10.30 -2.37
C PRO A 16 -4.76 -11.22 -1.18
N GLY A 17 -3.77 -11.83 -0.55
CA GLY A 17 -3.93 -12.90 0.42
C GLY A 17 -2.86 -12.95 1.52
N GLY A 18 -2.94 -13.99 2.35
CA GLY A 18 -2.01 -14.23 3.45
C GLY A 18 -2.05 -13.17 4.55
N GLY A 19 -1.01 -13.12 5.40
CA GLY A 19 -1.01 -12.27 6.61
C GLY A 19 -1.20 -10.78 6.36
N ILE A 20 -0.66 -10.24 5.24
CA ILE A 20 -0.83 -8.80 4.91
C ILE A 20 -2.27 -8.51 4.49
N GLY A 21 -2.88 -9.39 3.69
CA GLY A 21 -4.26 -9.22 3.26
C GLY A 21 -5.24 -9.34 4.43
N GLN A 22 -5.02 -10.32 5.31
CA GLN A 22 -5.83 -10.50 6.52
C GLN A 22 -5.74 -9.28 7.43
N TYR A 23 -4.52 -8.85 7.75
CA TYR A 23 -4.29 -7.66 8.56
C TYR A 23 -4.97 -6.42 7.96
N THR A 24 -4.87 -6.24 6.64
CA THR A 24 -5.52 -5.11 5.96
C THR A 24 -7.03 -5.21 6.10
N HIS A 25 -7.62 -6.39 5.94
CA HIS A 25 -9.06 -6.57 6.10
C HIS A 25 -9.55 -6.28 7.52
N GLU A 26 -8.85 -6.78 8.54
CA GLU A 26 -9.18 -6.54 9.94
C GLU A 26 -9.04 -5.07 10.30
N LEU A 27 -7.94 -4.42 9.88
CA LEU A 27 -7.70 -2.99 10.10
C LEU A 27 -8.81 -2.13 9.50
N LEU A 28 -9.18 -2.35 8.23
CA LEU A 28 -10.22 -1.55 7.59
C LEU A 28 -11.61 -1.79 8.20
N SER A 29 -11.88 -3.02 8.65
CA SER A 29 -13.13 -3.34 9.35
C SER A 29 -13.27 -2.58 10.67
N GLN A 30 -12.17 -2.25 11.34
CA GLN A 30 -12.19 -1.40 12.53
C GLN A 30 -12.23 0.09 12.16
N LEU A 31 -11.43 0.52 11.18
CA LEU A 31 -11.36 1.93 10.79
C LEU A 31 -12.66 2.46 10.18
N MET A 32 -13.43 1.61 9.49
CA MET A 32 -14.72 2.03 8.92
C MET A 32 -15.76 2.41 9.97
N CYS A 33 -15.60 1.94 11.22
CA CYS A 33 -16.47 2.29 12.34
C CYS A 33 -16.18 3.69 12.88
N LEU A 34 -15.06 4.31 12.50
CA LEU A 34 -14.71 5.66 12.94
C LEU A 34 -15.46 6.69 12.11
N GLU A 35 -16.34 7.46 12.76
CA GLU A 35 -17.16 8.47 12.09
C GLU A 35 -16.33 9.57 11.41
N SER A 36 -15.12 9.83 11.89
CA SER A 36 -14.20 10.81 11.33
C SER A 36 -13.52 10.35 10.03
N LEU A 37 -13.62 9.07 9.66
CA LEU A 37 -12.93 8.48 8.52
C LEU A 37 -13.88 7.96 7.44
N SER A 38 -13.41 8.03 6.20
CA SER A 38 -13.95 7.27 5.08
C SER A 38 -12.80 6.46 4.51
N VAL A 39 -12.89 5.13 4.59
CA VAL A 39 -11.83 4.21 4.16
C VAL A 39 -12.25 3.45 2.90
N SER A 40 -11.33 3.35 1.95
CA SER A 40 -11.51 2.61 0.70
C SER A 40 -10.30 1.72 0.44
N LEU A 41 -10.53 0.50 -0.05
CA LEU A 41 -9.48 -0.45 -0.39
C LEU A 41 -9.33 -0.57 -1.90
N TYR A 42 -8.11 -0.38 -2.40
CA TYR A 42 -7.73 -0.67 -3.78
C TYR A 42 -6.89 -1.95 -3.81
N CYS A 43 -7.43 -2.98 -4.44
CA CYS A 43 -6.88 -4.33 -4.43
C CYS A 43 -6.99 -5.02 -5.80
N PRO A 44 -6.27 -6.13 -6.03
CA PRO A 44 -6.54 -7.02 -7.14
C PRO A 44 -7.96 -7.61 -7.05
N PRO A 45 -8.56 -8.01 -8.19
CA PRO A 45 -9.90 -8.61 -8.22
C PRO A 45 -10.00 -9.94 -7.47
N ASN A 46 -8.88 -10.58 -7.16
CA ASN A 46 -8.82 -11.85 -6.44
C ASN A 46 -8.44 -11.68 -4.96
N PHE A 47 -8.71 -10.52 -4.35
CA PHE A 47 -8.52 -10.29 -2.91
C PHE A 47 -9.35 -11.28 -2.08
N GLU A 48 -8.70 -12.01 -1.15
CA GLU A 48 -9.28 -13.18 -0.45
C GLU A 48 -10.47 -12.83 0.45
N TRP A 49 -10.62 -11.58 0.89
CA TRP A 49 -11.71 -11.12 1.76
C TRP A 49 -12.69 -10.17 1.07
N LEU A 50 -12.72 -10.16 -0.26
CA LEU A 50 -13.56 -9.23 -1.03
C LEU A 50 -15.06 -9.45 -0.74
N ASP A 51 -15.49 -10.70 -0.61
CA ASP A 51 -16.85 -11.13 -0.28
C ASP A 51 -17.28 -10.76 1.15
N LYS A 52 -16.32 -10.63 2.07
CA LYS A 52 -16.54 -10.29 3.49
C LYS A 52 -16.39 -8.80 3.78
N ALA A 53 -15.89 -8.01 2.83
CA ALA A 53 -15.60 -6.61 3.05
C ALA A 53 -16.89 -5.79 3.24
N LYS A 54 -16.99 -5.10 4.38
CA LYS A 54 -18.08 -4.15 4.67
C LYS A 54 -17.70 -2.70 4.38
N TYR A 55 -16.42 -2.45 4.15
CA TYR A 55 -15.87 -1.16 3.74
C TYR A 55 -15.85 -1.05 2.21
N GLU A 56 -15.67 0.17 1.69
CA GLU A 56 -15.61 0.41 0.24
C GLU A 56 -14.41 -0.31 -0.38
N THR A 57 -14.64 -1.08 -1.44
CA THR A 57 -13.59 -1.82 -2.16
C THR A 57 -13.59 -1.48 -3.65
N HIS A 58 -12.39 -1.45 -4.23
CA HIS A 58 -12.14 -1.17 -5.64
C HIS A 58 -11.18 -2.22 -6.21
N PRO A 59 -11.71 -3.30 -6.80
CA PRO A 59 -10.92 -4.38 -7.40
C PRO A 59 -10.30 -4.00 -8.76
N VAL A 60 -9.60 -2.85 -8.82
CA VAL A 60 -9.11 -2.22 -10.06
C VAL A 60 -7.62 -2.50 -10.34
N LEU A 61 -6.91 -3.08 -9.37
CA LEU A 61 -5.48 -3.39 -9.55
C LEU A 61 -5.29 -4.60 -10.46
N PHE A 62 -4.17 -4.63 -11.16
CA PHE A 62 -3.77 -5.77 -11.97
C PHE A 62 -3.52 -7.00 -11.10
N GLN A 63 -4.19 -8.10 -11.45
CA GLN A 63 -4.06 -9.38 -10.77
C GLN A 63 -2.70 -10.02 -11.05
N ILE A 64 -1.92 -10.22 -9.97
CA ILE A 64 -0.60 -10.85 -10.03
C ILE A 64 -0.61 -12.37 -9.87
N SER A 65 -1.72 -12.94 -9.38
CA SER A 65 -1.84 -14.38 -9.13
C SER A 65 -1.93 -15.20 -10.42
N SER A 66 -1.26 -16.35 -10.42
CA SER A 66 -1.29 -17.35 -11.48
C SER A 66 -0.85 -18.71 -10.92
N SER A 67 -1.50 -19.78 -11.35
CA SER A 67 -1.09 -21.17 -11.06
C SER A 67 0.27 -21.49 -11.68
N LYS A 68 0.55 -20.97 -12.87
CA LYS A 68 1.83 -21.15 -13.58
C LYS A 68 2.92 -20.24 -12.98
N PRO A 69 4.04 -20.79 -12.44
CA PRO A 69 5.07 -20.01 -11.74
C PRO A 69 5.74 -18.92 -12.58
N LEU A 70 6.08 -19.21 -13.84
CA LEU A 70 6.71 -18.24 -14.74
C LEU A 70 5.80 -17.04 -15.02
N ILE A 71 4.52 -17.31 -15.30
CA ILE A 71 3.51 -16.27 -15.51
C ILE A 71 3.30 -15.47 -14.23
N ARG A 72 3.26 -16.13 -13.06
CA ARG A 72 3.17 -15.44 -11.77
C ARG A 72 4.34 -14.49 -11.54
N LYS A 73 5.57 -14.90 -11.87
CA LYS A 73 6.76 -14.05 -11.78
C LYS A 73 6.69 -12.87 -12.75
N MET A 74 6.30 -13.09 -14.00
CA MET A 74 6.11 -12.03 -15.00
C MET A 74 5.05 -11.03 -14.54
N LYS A 75 3.86 -11.51 -14.15
CA LYS A 75 2.76 -10.67 -13.65
C LYS A 75 3.16 -9.91 -12.38
N PHE A 76 3.91 -10.52 -11.48
CA PHE A 76 4.44 -9.87 -10.30
C PHE A 76 5.33 -8.68 -10.67
N LEU A 77 6.26 -8.86 -11.61
CA LEU A 77 7.14 -7.79 -12.09
C LEU A 77 6.36 -6.68 -12.81
N MET A 78 5.40 -7.02 -13.67
CA MET A 78 4.50 -6.05 -14.31
C MET A 78 3.68 -5.27 -13.27
N GLY A 79 3.16 -5.97 -12.27
CA GLY A 79 2.40 -5.40 -11.16
C GLY A 79 3.19 -4.38 -10.35
N GLN A 80 4.53 -4.51 -10.28
CA GLN A 80 5.38 -3.49 -9.64
C GLN A 80 5.23 -2.12 -10.31
N TRP A 81 5.01 -2.07 -11.62
CA TRP A 81 4.88 -0.82 -12.36
C TRP A 81 3.43 -0.36 -12.47
N ILE A 82 2.53 -1.29 -12.80
CA ILE A 82 1.15 -0.96 -13.16
C ILE A 82 0.33 -0.53 -11.93
N ASN A 83 0.47 -1.26 -10.82
CA ASN A 83 -0.46 -1.11 -9.70
C ASN A 83 -0.31 0.18 -8.90
N PRO A 84 0.91 0.67 -8.59
CA PRO A 84 1.07 1.97 -7.92
C PRO A 84 0.47 3.12 -8.73
N ASN A 85 0.67 3.13 -10.05
CA ASN A 85 0.13 4.17 -10.92
C ASN A 85 -1.40 4.12 -10.99
N ARG A 86 -1.98 2.93 -11.15
CA ARG A 86 -3.45 2.75 -11.11
C ARG A 86 -4.03 3.22 -9.79
N PHE A 87 -3.44 2.77 -8.68
CA PHE A 87 -3.86 3.15 -7.34
C PHE A 87 -3.84 4.67 -7.15
N LEU A 88 -2.70 5.32 -7.44
CA LEU A 88 -2.55 6.75 -7.25
C LEU A 88 -3.50 7.55 -8.15
N HIS A 89 -3.72 7.12 -9.39
CA HIS A 89 -4.72 7.72 -10.27
C HIS A 89 -6.12 7.70 -9.64
N HIS A 90 -6.55 6.56 -9.10
CA HIS A 90 -7.85 6.46 -8.46
C HIS A 90 -7.93 7.23 -7.14
N ALA A 91 -6.88 7.22 -6.32
CA ALA A 91 -6.82 7.96 -5.07
C ALA A 91 -6.93 9.49 -5.30
N VAL A 92 -6.31 10.01 -6.35
CA VAL A 92 -6.47 11.41 -6.77
C VAL A 92 -7.90 11.67 -7.24
N LYS A 93 -8.45 10.80 -8.09
CA LYS A 93 -9.82 10.94 -8.61
C LYS A 93 -10.89 10.93 -7.50
N SER A 94 -10.71 10.11 -6.47
CA SER A 94 -11.62 10.03 -5.32
C SER A 94 -11.42 11.17 -4.31
N LYS A 95 -10.44 12.06 -4.55
CA LYS A 95 -10.03 13.15 -3.65
C LYS A 95 -9.67 12.60 -2.27
N ALA A 96 -8.90 11.51 -2.23
CA ALA A 96 -8.35 11.01 -0.97
C ALA A 96 -7.48 12.10 -0.31
N HIS A 97 -7.40 12.09 1.02
CA HIS A 97 -6.45 12.94 1.76
C HIS A 97 -5.18 12.16 2.11
N ILE A 98 -5.33 10.85 2.37
CA ILE A 98 -4.24 9.95 2.76
C ILE A 98 -4.22 8.76 1.80
N VAL A 99 -3.02 8.39 1.35
CA VAL A 99 -2.77 7.09 0.72
C VAL A 99 -1.99 6.21 1.68
N HIS A 100 -2.55 5.06 2.04
CA HIS A 100 -1.94 4.10 2.95
C HIS A 100 -1.50 2.86 2.19
N PHE A 101 -0.20 2.64 2.12
CA PHE A 101 0.37 1.44 1.50
C PHE A 101 0.48 0.30 2.52
N SER A 102 -0.42 -0.70 2.44
CA SER A 102 -0.33 -1.94 3.24
C SER A 102 0.82 -2.84 2.75
N ASN A 103 1.26 -2.63 1.53
CA ASN A 103 2.48 -3.18 0.95
C ASN A 103 2.88 -2.23 -0.19
N PHE A 104 4.13 -2.25 -0.65
CA PHE A 104 4.57 -1.24 -1.60
C PHE A 104 5.63 -1.77 -2.57
N ASN A 105 5.55 -1.25 -3.79
CA ASN A 105 6.38 -1.66 -4.92
C ASN A 105 7.64 -0.80 -5.00
N HIS A 106 8.51 -0.91 -4.01
CA HIS A 106 9.73 -0.09 -3.89
C HIS A 106 10.65 -0.21 -5.11
N LEU A 107 10.63 -1.33 -5.84
CA LEU A 107 11.43 -1.53 -7.05
C LEU A 107 11.27 -0.41 -8.08
N THR A 108 10.05 0.09 -8.21
CA THR A 108 9.63 1.06 -9.22
C THR A 108 9.35 2.42 -8.62
N TYR A 109 9.67 2.61 -7.33
CA TYR A 109 9.31 3.82 -6.59
C TYR A 109 9.70 5.13 -7.29
N PRO A 110 10.91 5.27 -7.87
CA PRO A 110 11.29 6.47 -8.61
C PRO A 110 10.33 6.86 -9.73
N ALA A 111 9.66 5.88 -10.36
CA ALA A 111 8.76 6.13 -11.48
C ALA A 111 7.41 6.73 -11.05
N TRP A 112 6.95 6.44 -9.82
CA TRP A 112 5.62 6.85 -9.36
C TRP A 112 5.62 7.74 -8.11
N LYS A 113 6.77 7.94 -7.43
CA LYS A 113 6.86 8.81 -6.24
C LYS A 113 6.35 10.22 -6.50
N ASN A 114 6.62 10.76 -7.68
CA ASN A 114 6.22 12.12 -8.04
C ASN A 114 4.71 12.25 -8.27
N LEU A 115 3.99 11.16 -8.57
CA LEU A 115 2.54 11.22 -8.73
C LEU A 115 1.85 11.49 -7.39
N ALA A 116 2.37 10.91 -6.30
CA ALA A 116 1.92 11.20 -4.95
C ALA A 116 2.34 12.61 -4.50
N LEU A 117 3.57 13.02 -4.80
CA LEU A 117 4.15 14.29 -4.35
C LEU A 117 3.64 15.53 -5.11
N ARG A 118 3.35 15.42 -6.41
CA ARG A 118 2.81 16.52 -7.23
C ARG A 118 1.40 16.92 -6.79
N ASN A 119 0.66 15.98 -6.23
CA ASN A 119 -0.66 16.21 -5.68
C ASN A 119 -0.51 16.57 -4.20
N GLY A 120 -0.06 17.81 -3.90
CA GLY A 120 0.36 18.25 -2.57
C GLY A 120 -0.66 18.09 -1.41
N HIS A 121 -1.90 17.69 -1.74
CA HIS A 121 -2.94 17.33 -0.78
C HIS A 121 -2.81 15.88 -0.25
N LEU A 122 -2.15 14.97 -0.97
CA LEU A 122 -2.02 13.58 -0.55
C LEU A 122 -0.90 13.41 0.48
N LYS A 123 -1.23 12.83 1.63
CA LYS A 123 -0.24 12.37 2.62
C LYS A 123 0.04 10.89 2.43
N GLN A 124 1.30 10.55 2.22
CA GLN A 124 1.75 9.16 2.09
C GLN A 124 1.96 8.54 3.46
N VAL A 125 1.40 7.35 3.67
CA VAL A 125 1.52 6.56 4.89
C VAL A 125 1.74 5.10 4.50
N CYS A 126 2.38 4.31 5.35
CA CYS A 126 2.51 2.87 5.11
C CYS A 126 2.50 2.03 6.38
N THR A 127 2.21 0.74 6.24
CA THR A 127 2.52 -0.29 7.23
C THR A 127 3.73 -1.09 6.76
N ALA A 128 4.79 -1.13 7.57
CA ALA A 128 5.95 -1.98 7.33
C ALA A 128 5.71 -3.36 7.96
N HIS A 129 5.32 -4.33 7.13
CA HIS A 129 5.18 -5.73 7.55
C HIS A 129 6.53 -6.41 7.75
N ASP A 130 7.45 -6.15 6.82
CA ASP A 130 8.87 -6.45 6.95
C ASP A 130 9.63 -5.14 6.73
N VAL A 131 10.53 -4.77 7.64
CA VAL A 131 11.35 -3.56 7.48
C VAL A 131 12.22 -3.66 6.24
N LYS A 132 12.77 -4.86 5.98
CA LYS A 132 13.58 -5.20 4.82
C LYS A 132 13.07 -6.49 4.22
N ARG A 133 13.10 -6.62 2.89
CA ARG A 133 12.85 -7.92 2.26
C ARG A 133 13.99 -8.89 2.57
N ALA A 134 13.65 -10.09 3.03
CA ALA A 134 14.62 -11.18 3.18
C ALA A 134 15.28 -11.55 1.84
N VAL A 135 14.51 -11.65 0.76
CA VAL A 135 14.99 -12.06 -0.57
C VAL A 135 14.93 -10.91 -1.57
N LYS A 136 16.07 -10.63 -2.24
CA LYS A 136 16.18 -9.64 -3.32
C LYS A 136 15.36 -10.09 -4.52
N ILE A 137 14.74 -9.16 -5.25
CA ILE A 137 13.99 -9.46 -6.46
C ILE A 137 14.91 -9.34 -7.69
N LEU A 138 15.58 -8.21 -7.82
CA LEU A 138 16.48 -7.87 -8.93
C LEU A 138 17.87 -7.48 -8.41
N ASN A 139 17.94 -6.45 -7.57
CA ASN A 139 19.21 -5.89 -7.10
C ASN A 139 19.08 -5.33 -5.69
N ARG A 140 19.85 -5.89 -4.75
CA ARG A 140 19.77 -5.54 -3.33
C ARG A 140 20.11 -4.08 -3.02
N LYS A 141 21.12 -3.52 -3.70
CA LYS A 141 21.55 -2.13 -3.48
C LYS A 141 20.47 -1.16 -3.93
N TRP A 142 19.90 -1.40 -5.12
CA TRP A 142 18.78 -0.62 -5.64
C TRP A 142 17.55 -0.72 -4.75
N GLU A 143 17.12 -1.95 -4.44
CA GLU A 143 15.94 -2.20 -3.59
C GLU A 143 16.06 -1.51 -2.23
N THR A 144 17.21 -1.64 -1.59
CA THR A 144 17.51 -0.95 -0.31
C THR A 144 17.40 0.56 -0.45
N LYS A 145 18.01 1.15 -1.49
CA LYS A 145 17.96 2.59 -1.72
C LYS A 145 16.52 3.08 -1.88
N GLN A 146 15.72 2.39 -2.70
CA GLN A 146 14.34 2.81 -2.95
C GLN A 146 13.42 2.60 -1.76
N LEU A 147 13.61 1.50 -1.03
CA LEU A 147 12.88 1.21 0.19
C LEU A 147 13.12 2.27 1.27
N ARG A 148 14.38 2.67 1.48
CA ARG A 148 14.75 3.75 2.39
C ARG A 148 14.10 5.07 1.98
N GLN A 149 14.18 5.41 0.69
CA GLN A 149 13.57 6.65 0.21
C GLN A 149 12.05 6.64 0.40
N PHE A 150 11.38 5.52 0.12
CA PHE A 150 9.95 5.36 0.36
C PHE A 150 9.57 5.63 1.82
N TYR A 151 10.32 5.08 2.77
CA TYR A 151 10.09 5.35 4.19
C TYR A 151 10.31 6.83 4.54
N LYS A 152 11.36 7.48 4.02
CA LYS A 152 11.61 8.91 4.27
C LYS A 152 10.52 9.82 3.72
N ASP A 153 9.89 9.41 2.62
CA ASP A 153 8.82 10.16 1.97
C ASP A 153 7.45 9.91 2.62
N CYS A 154 7.32 8.91 3.50
CA CYS A 154 6.11 8.68 4.30
C CYS A 154 6.00 9.68 5.45
N ARG A 155 4.80 10.25 5.62
CA ARG A 155 4.45 11.11 6.76
C ARG A 155 4.37 10.33 8.07
N LEU A 156 3.87 9.10 8.00
CA LEU A 156 3.75 8.16 9.12
C LEU A 156 4.06 6.75 8.63
N ILE A 157 4.69 5.96 9.49
CA ILE A 157 4.98 4.54 9.26
C ILE A 157 4.48 3.74 10.45
N PHE A 158 3.58 2.79 10.19
CA PHE A 158 3.11 1.83 11.17
C PHE A 158 3.98 0.58 11.15
N VAL A 159 4.27 0.03 12.33
CA VAL A 159 5.05 -1.19 12.55
C VAL A 159 4.34 -2.06 13.58
N HIS A 160 4.65 -3.36 13.60
CA HIS A 160 3.95 -4.33 14.46
C HIS A 160 4.57 -4.49 15.85
N SER A 161 5.75 -3.92 16.09
CA SER A 161 6.43 -4.01 17.39
C SER A 161 7.49 -2.92 17.59
N GLU A 162 7.87 -2.70 18.86
CA GLU A 162 9.01 -1.84 19.20
C GLU A 162 10.34 -2.37 18.65
N SER A 163 10.48 -3.68 18.46
CA SER A 163 11.64 -4.27 17.79
C SER A 163 11.73 -3.83 16.32
N GLN A 164 10.63 -3.96 15.57
CA GLN A 164 10.56 -3.48 14.18
C GLN A 164 10.77 -1.98 14.08
N LYS A 165 10.30 -1.18 15.05
CA LYS A 165 10.55 0.26 15.11
C LYS A 165 12.05 0.57 15.21
N LYS A 166 12.79 -0.14 16.09
CA LYS A 166 14.25 0.01 16.21
C LYS A 166 14.95 -0.38 14.91
N GLU A 167 14.54 -1.50 14.30
CA GLU A 167 15.09 -1.94 13.02
C GLU A 167 14.82 -0.91 11.91
N LEU A 168 13.60 -0.37 11.84
CA LEU A 168 13.21 0.64 10.86
C LEU A 168 14.04 1.91 10.99
N LYS A 169 14.24 2.41 12.21
CA LYS A 169 15.11 3.57 12.48
C LYS A 169 16.55 3.31 12.03
N ALA A 170 17.12 2.16 12.41
CA ALA A 170 18.47 1.78 11.97
C ALA A 170 18.57 1.63 10.45
N PHE A 171 17.49 1.22 9.79
CA PHE A 171 17.47 1.00 8.36
C PHE A 171 17.26 2.27 7.54
N ALA A 172 16.25 3.08 7.87
CA ALA A 172 15.85 4.25 7.11
C ALA A 172 16.70 5.50 7.44
N GLY A 173 17.33 5.53 8.63
CA GLY A 173 17.94 6.73 9.20
C GLY A 173 16.89 7.68 9.72
#